data_AF-A0A5C7RPK0-F1
#
_entry.id   AF-A0A5C7RPK0-F1
#
_cell.length_a   1.000
_cell.length_b   1.000
_cell.length_c   1.000
_cell.angle_alpha   90.00
_cell.angle_beta   90.00
_cell.angle_gamma   90.00
#
_symmetry.space_group_name_H-M   'P 1'
#
loop_
_entity.id
_entity.type
_entity.pdbx_description
1 polymer ?
#
loop_
_entity_poly.entity_id
_entity_poly.type
_entity_poly.pdbx_seq_one_letter_code
_entity_poly.pdbx_strand_id
1 'polypeptide(L)'
;MTIKPSLLSLPLLLTISTSSLGVSTPSIPLCPGLKIITAINQRSGDYESIKRITSVDQAGVTLHYSSEHEVNDPFSDKPPELVATQVTRRILREDQQKAGYYLAVFSPILPETVPNSTAITLSADNYNRLKTTGKAELSIVTSLNYSATPENVLDPDSPYRWWFAPSVYALDLLDKVPVPFPVLLNGKLVELPALQIKGLFGSEQAEFFVLDDPQNPLILKFRLGFGTDEALKAKFADDPVMSKMLEEIAATSPAPSERDRLQVTQITFDCHRSDELPIVTHTGKPLDISGEFDTDAEPFPTDSGAARGSGGGAGTGTGKGSGVTGTGSRGGGAGSLSISQGGDNSVGGGNKAAELEKALQEGEKVDIYDIFFSFNSAPLRPESDGTRSPIVKLLN
;
A
#
# COMPACT_ATOMS: atom_id res chain seq x y z
N MET A 1 -83.00 -42.21 -8.86
CA MET A 1 -81.87 -41.79 -9.71
C MET A 1 -80.95 -40.99 -8.78
N THR A 2 -79.96 -41.67 -8.20
CA THR A 2 -79.24 -41.20 -7.01
C THR A 2 -77.76 -41.13 -7.36
N ILE A 3 -77.23 -39.91 -7.46
CA ILE A 3 -75.86 -39.64 -7.90
C ILE A 3 -74.93 -39.65 -6.67
N LYS A 4 -73.94 -40.54 -6.66
CA LYS A 4 -72.85 -40.57 -5.68
C LYS A 4 -71.78 -39.54 -6.04
N PRO A 5 -71.25 -38.74 -5.10
CA PRO A 5 -70.08 -37.91 -5.35
C PRO A 5 -68.80 -38.72 -5.20
N SER A 6 -67.90 -38.57 -6.16
CA SER A 6 -66.56 -39.16 -6.19
C SER A 6 -65.58 -38.17 -5.54
N LEU A 7 -64.88 -38.59 -4.48
CA LEU A 7 -63.83 -37.82 -3.83
C LEU A 7 -62.55 -37.85 -4.68
N LEU A 8 -62.15 -36.70 -5.23
CA LEU A 8 -60.81 -36.49 -5.77
C LEU A 8 -59.83 -36.18 -4.62
N SER A 9 -58.81 -37.02 -4.49
CA SER A 9 -57.66 -36.81 -3.61
C SER A 9 -56.63 -35.92 -4.32
N LEU A 10 -56.40 -34.71 -3.80
CA LEU A 10 -55.35 -33.80 -4.27
C LEU A 10 -54.02 -34.11 -3.55
N PRO A 11 -52.90 -34.34 -4.24
CA PRO A 11 -51.60 -34.48 -3.60
C PRO A 11 -51.08 -33.09 -3.18
N LEU A 12 -50.81 -32.94 -1.88
CA LEU A 12 -50.18 -31.77 -1.29
C LEU A 12 -48.66 -31.84 -1.53
N LEU A 13 -48.16 -31.12 -2.52
CA LEU A 13 -46.72 -30.95 -2.77
C LEU A 13 -46.15 -29.95 -1.75
N LEU A 14 -45.37 -30.45 -0.79
CA LEU A 14 -44.65 -29.64 0.19
C LEU A 14 -43.37 -29.08 -0.47
N THR A 15 -43.39 -27.81 -0.88
CA THR A 15 -42.19 -27.12 -1.36
C THR A 15 -41.33 -26.71 -0.18
N ILE A 16 -40.19 -27.38 0.00
CA ILE A 16 -39.16 -26.98 0.96
C ILE A 16 -38.44 -25.77 0.36
N SER A 17 -38.81 -24.57 0.80
CA SER A 17 -38.07 -23.35 0.49
C SER A 17 -36.80 -23.32 1.33
N THR A 18 -35.66 -23.64 0.72
CA THR A 18 -34.33 -23.36 1.29
C THR A 18 -34.10 -21.86 1.25
N SER A 19 -34.37 -21.18 2.36
CA SER A 19 -33.96 -19.79 2.57
C SER A 19 -32.43 -19.74 2.65
N SER A 20 -31.78 -19.29 1.59
CA SER A 20 -30.39 -18.84 1.68
C SER A 20 -30.37 -17.60 2.58
N LEU A 21 -29.77 -17.73 3.75
CA LEU A 21 -29.36 -16.55 4.52
C LEU A 21 -28.32 -15.84 3.66
N GLY A 22 -28.73 -14.76 3.01
CA GLY A 22 -27.83 -13.90 2.27
C GLY A 22 -26.81 -13.33 3.26
N VAL A 23 -25.56 -13.76 3.14
CA VAL A 23 -24.45 -13.09 3.82
C VAL A 23 -24.40 -11.69 3.22
N SER A 24 -24.84 -10.69 3.99
CA SER A 24 -24.71 -9.30 3.58
C SER A 24 -23.23 -8.98 3.54
N THR A 25 -22.69 -8.73 2.35
CA THR A 25 -21.34 -8.21 2.17
C THR A 25 -21.14 -6.99 3.09
N PRO A 26 -20.08 -6.95 3.91
CA PRO A 26 -19.77 -5.77 4.71
C PRO A 26 -19.61 -4.56 3.79
N SER A 27 -20.53 -3.59 3.87
CA SER A 27 -20.40 -2.33 3.14
C SER A 27 -19.65 -1.32 4.00
N ILE A 28 -18.69 -0.62 3.39
CA ILE A 28 -17.90 0.39 4.07
C ILE A 28 -18.46 1.76 3.66
N PRO A 29 -19.19 2.44 4.55
CA PRO A 29 -19.85 3.70 4.20
C PRO A 29 -18.80 4.78 3.95
N LEU A 30 -18.94 5.48 2.81
CA LEU A 30 -18.18 6.69 2.55
C LEU A 30 -18.86 7.86 3.29
N CYS A 31 -18.47 8.05 4.54
CA CYS A 31 -19.08 9.01 5.46
C CYS A 31 -18.01 9.81 6.23
N PRO A 32 -18.35 10.99 6.78
CA PRO A 32 -17.50 11.66 7.75
C PRO A 32 -17.15 10.71 8.91
N GLY A 33 -15.89 10.67 9.32
CA GLY A 33 -15.41 9.76 10.36
C GLY A 33 -14.85 8.44 9.83
N LEU A 34 -15.06 8.11 8.54
CA LEU A 34 -14.33 7.02 7.90
C LEU A 34 -12.82 7.30 7.94
N LYS A 35 -12.05 6.39 8.53
CA LYS A 35 -10.60 6.42 8.65
C LYS A 35 -10.02 5.16 8.02
N ILE A 36 -9.06 5.36 7.13
CA ILE A 36 -8.35 4.32 6.38
C ILE A 36 -6.88 4.45 6.73
N ILE A 37 -6.29 3.38 7.27
CA ILE A 37 -4.85 3.30 7.53
C ILE A 37 -4.23 2.39 6.49
N THR A 38 -3.15 2.86 5.89
CA THR A 38 -2.42 2.13 4.86
C THR A 38 -0.96 2.01 5.24
N ALA A 39 -0.41 0.80 5.16
CA ALA A 39 1.03 0.57 5.12
C ALA A 39 1.53 0.82 3.70
N ILE A 40 2.59 1.61 3.58
CA ILE A 40 3.23 1.94 2.32
C ILE A 40 4.68 1.49 2.40
N ASN A 41 5.12 0.73 1.40
CA ASN A 41 6.51 0.35 1.19
C ASN A 41 6.99 1.06 -0.07
N GLN A 42 8.03 1.88 0.10
CA GLN A 42 8.68 2.62 -0.97
C GLN A 42 10.20 2.56 -0.80
N ARG A 43 10.93 3.03 -1.81
CA ARG A 43 12.40 2.95 -1.83
C ARG A 43 13.08 3.61 -0.61
N SER A 44 12.52 4.68 -0.06
CA SER A 44 13.09 5.38 1.09
C SER A 44 12.73 4.77 2.44
N GLY A 45 11.88 3.75 2.48
CA GLY A 45 11.46 3.07 3.71
C GLY A 45 9.96 2.85 3.79
N ASP A 46 9.57 2.11 4.83
CA ASP A 46 8.17 1.82 5.12
C ASP A 46 7.57 2.91 6.00
N TYR A 47 6.31 3.23 5.74
CA TYR A 47 5.58 4.16 6.58
C TYR A 47 4.08 3.88 6.59
N GLU A 48 3.41 4.46 7.59
CA GLU A 48 1.97 4.47 7.65
C GLU A 48 1.42 5.80 7.16
N SER A 49 0.31 5.74 6.43
CA SER A 49 -0.49 6.92 6.15
C SER A 49 -1.94 6.71 6.54
N ILE A 50 -2.55 7.80 6.98
CA ILE A 50 -3.90 7.84 7.54
C ILE A 50 -4.71 8.79 6.66
N LYS A 51 -5.80 8.28 6.09
CA LYS A 51 -6.81 9.11 5.41
C LYS A 51 -8.06 9.13 6.27
N ARG A 52 -8.55 10.31 6.63
CA ARG A 52 -9.82 10.50 7.36
C ARG A 52 -10.77 11.32 6.52
N ILE A 53 -11.94 10.78 6.21
CA ILE A 53 -13.02 11.54 5.58
C ILE A 53 -13.57 12.53 6.60
N THR A 54 -13.52 13.81 6.26
CA THR A 54 -13.97 14.91 7.11
C THR A 54 -15.33 15.43 6.69
N SER A 55 -15.69 15.34 5.40
CA SER A 55 -17.02 15.68 4.93
C SER A 55 -17.41 14.88 3.68
N VAL A 56 -18.71 14.65 3.53
CA VAL A 56 -19.34 14.08 2.33
C VAL A 56 -20.58 14.92 2.04
N ASP A 57 -20.62 15.56 0.89
CA ASP A 57 -21.70 16.45 0.47
C ASP A 57 -22.04 16.24 -1.02
N GLN A 58 -22.98 17.03 -1.54
CA GLN A 58 -23.39 16.92 -2.95
C GLN A 58 -22.26 17.28 -3.92
N ALA A 59 -21.33 18.16 -3.51
CA ALA A 59 -20.22 18.60 -4.33
C ALA A 59 -19.03 17.63 -4.26
N GLY A 60 -18.91 16.79 -3.24
CA GLY A 60 -17.91 15.72 -3.22
C GLY A 60 -17.57 15.17 -1.84
N VAL A 61 -16.33 14.71 -1.72
CA VAL A 61 -15.76 14.15 -0.49
C VAL A 61 -14.51 14.92 -0.13
N THR A 62 -14.41 15.33 1.13
CA THR A 62 -13.19 15.93 1.67
C THR A 62 -12.54 14.94 2.62
N LEU A 63 -11.22 14.78 2.47
CA LEU A 63 -10.42 13.95 3.34
C LEU A 63 -9.20 14.72 3.85
N HIS A 64 -8.82 14.40 5.07
CA HIS A 64 -7.54 14.79 5.65
C HIS A 64 -6.58 13.60 5.55
N TYR A 65 -5.39 13.85 5.02
CA TYR A 65 -4.30 12.90 4.92
C TYR A 65 -3.20 13.27 5.91
N SER A 66 -2.64 12.27 6.61
CA SER A 66 -1.43 12.43 7.40
C SER A 66 -0.47 11.25 7.26
N SER A 67 0.84 11.50 7.26
CA SER A 67 1.90 10.48 7.29
C SER A 67 3.20 11.05 7.85
N GLU A 68 4.09 10.19 8.33
CA GLU A 68 5.49 10.50 8.59
C GLU A 68 6.35 9.49 7.84
N HIS A 69 7.27 9.94 7.00
CA HIS A 69 8.13 9.06 6.21
C HIS A 69 9.52 9.65 6.05
N GLU A 70 10.50 8.78 5.89
CA GLU A 70 11.87 9.17 5.60
C GLU A 70 11.98 9.63 4.14
N VAL A 71 12.55 10.81 3.95
CA VAL A 71 12.91 11.37 2.66
C VAL A 71 14.42 11.35 2.56
N ASN A 72 14.92 10.61 1.56
CA ASN A 72 16.32 10.57 1.22
C ASN A 72 16.50 11.24 -0.15
N ASP A 73 17.17 12.39 -0.18
CA ASP A 73 17.53 13.06 -1.44
C ASP A 73 18.87 12.49 -1.93
N PRO A 74 18.87 11.69 -3.02
CA PRO A 74 20.10 11.08 -3.53
C PRO A 74 21.12 12.10 -4.07
N PHE A 75 20.75 13.38 -4.18
CA PHE A 75 21.61 14.47 -4.61
C PHE A 75 22.09 15.34 -3.44
N SER A 76 21.75 14.99 -2.21
CA SER A 76 22.13 15.71 -0.99
C SER A 76 23.09 14.87 -0.15
N ASP A 77 24.12 15.51 0.40
CA ASP A 77 24.99 14.88 1.41
C ASP A 77 24.34 14.84 2.80
N LYS A 78 23.12 15.39 2.94
CA LYS A 78 22.39 15.39 4.19
C LYS A 78 21.91 13.97 4.53
N PRO A 79 21.91 13.60 5.82
CA PRO A 79 21.28 12.35 6.23
C PRO A 79 19.78 12.38 5.88
N PRO A 80 19.16 11.21 5.67
CA PRO A 80 17.72 11.13 5.47
C PRO A 80 16.94 11.84 6.58
N GLU A 81 15.86 12.53 6.21
CA GLU A 81 15.05 13.32 7.12
C GLU A 81 13.66 12.72 7.27
N LEU A 82 13.14 12.67 8.49
CA LEU A 82 11.77 12.29 8.74
C LEU A 82 10.84 13.47 8.44
N VAL A 83 9.99 13.32 7.42
CA VAL A 83 9.06 14.37 6.97
C VAL A 83 7.63 14.02 7.35
N ALA A 84 7.01 14.89 8.14
CA ALA A 84 5.57 14.85 8.41
C ALA A 84 4.80 15.53 7.28
N THR A 85 3.82 14.84 6.70
CA THR A 85 2.91 15.39 5.69
C THR A 85 1.51 15.43 6.26
N GLN A 86 0.86 16.60 6.20
CA GLN A 86 -0.54 16.79 6.58
C GLN A 86 -1.22 17.68 5.54
N VAL A 87 -2.20 17.14 4.83
CA VAL A 87 -2.89 17.88 3.77
C VAL A 87 -4.39 17.55 3.74
N THR A 88 -5.17 18.47 3.20
CA THR A 88 -6.58 18.24 2.88
C THR A 88 -6.71 18.04 1.38
N ARG A 89 -7.51 17.04 0.99
CA ARG A 89 -7.88 16.77 -0.39
C ARG A 89 -9.39 16.74 -0.52
N ARG A 90 -9.92 17.50 -1.46
CA ARG A 90 -11.31 17.43 -1.90
C ARG A 90 -11.38 16.72 -3.25
N ILE A 91 -12.19 15.67 -3.29
CA ILE A 91 -12.50 14.88 -4.48
C ILE A 91 -13.90 15.28 -4.93
N LEU A 92 -14.03 15.79 -6.15
CA LEU A 92 -15.33 16.23 -6.67
C LEU A 92 -16.27 15.05 -6.89
N ARG A 93 -17.58 15.28 -6.72
CA ARG A 93 -18.60 14.25 -6.96
C ARG A 93 -18.53 13.72 -8.39
N GLU A 94 -18.28 14.60 -9.37
CA GLU A 94 -18.12 14.20 -10.76
C GLU A 94 -16.89 13.33 -10.97
N ASP A 95 -15.80 13.61 -10.26
CA ASP A 95 -14.56 12.83 -10.35
C ASP A 95 -14.74 11.43 -9.75
N GLN A 96 -15.50 11.31 -8.66
CA GLN A 96 -15.88 9.99 -8.15
C GLN A 96 -16.68 9.15 -9.17
N GLN A 97 -17.36 9.79 -10.11
CA GLN A 97 -18.12 9.09 -11.15
C GLN A 97 -17.25 8.70 -12.35
N LYS A 98 -16.38 9.62 -12.82
CA LYS A 98 -15.76 9.49 -14.15
C LYS A 98 -14.31 9.98 -14.25
N ALA A 99 -13.63 10.28 -13.14
CA ALA A 99 -12.25 10.77 -13.20
C ALA A 99 -11.34 9.82 -13.97
N GLY A 100 -10.45 10.40 -14.77
CA GLY A 100 -9.43 9.67 -15.51
C GLY A 100 -8.19 9.32 -14.68
N TYR A 101 -7.95 10.04 -13.58
CA TYR A 101 -6.73 9.90 -12.77
C TYR A 101 -7.00 9.33 -11.37
N TYR A 102 -6.13 8.45 -10.89
CA TYR A 102 -5.94 8.18 -9.47
C TYR A 102 -4.68 8.89 -8.99
N LEU A 103 -4.85 9.87 -8.12
CA LEU A 103 -3.77 10.68 -7.59
C LEU A 103 -3.34 10.11 -6.23
N ALA A 104 -2.31 9.26 -6.25
CA ALA A 104 -1.75 8.64 -5.05
C ALA A 104 -0.91 9.59 -4.21
N VAL A 105 -0.53 10.74 -4.78
CA VAL A 105 0.32 11.74 -4.09
C VAL A 105 -0.47 12.72 -3.25
N PHE A 106 -0.03 12.86 -2.01
CA PHE A 106 -0.47 13.86 -1.05
C PHE A 106 0.70 14.80 -0.74
N SER A 107 0.61 16.05 -1.19
CA SER A 107 1.68 17.04 -1.03
C SER A 107 1.06 18.42 -0.80
N PRO A 108 1.65 19.27 0.07
CA PRO A 108 1.18 20.63 0.30
C PRO A 108 1.31 21.55 -0.92
N ILE A 109 2.10 21.15 -1.92
CA ILE A 109 2.22 21.86 -3.20
C ILE A 109 0.96 21.67 -4.06
N LEU A 110 0.22 20.57 -3.86
CA LEU A 110 -1.01 20.34 -4.61
C LEU A 110 -2.15 21.18 -4.03
N PRO A 111 -3.01 21.76 -4.88
CA PRO A 111 -4.22 22.40 -4.41
C PRO A 111 -5.13 21.38 -3.71
N GLU A 112 -6.01 21.88 -2.84
CA GLU A 112 -6.96 21.02 -2.11
C GLU A 112 -7.82 20.22 -3.10
N THR A 113 -8.23 20.81 -4.22
CA THR A 113 -8.98 20.12 -5.28
C THR A 113 -8.11 19.99 -6.52
N VAL A 114 -7.93 18.76 -7.02
CA VAL A 114 -7.32 18.49 -8.32
C VAL A 114 -8.39 17.87 -9.21
N PRO A 115 -8.96 18.63 -10.18
CA PRO A 115 -10.04 18.13 -11.03
C PRO A 115 -9.63 16.89 -11.85
N ASN A 116 -10.62 16.09 -12.23
CA ASN A 116 -10.45 14.85 -12.98
C ASN A 116 -9.62 13.78 -12.23
N SER A 117 -9.57 13.85 -10.89
CA SER A 117 -8.81 12.89 -10.08
C SER A 117 -9.59 12.31 -8.89
N THR A 118 -9.39 11.02 -8.62
CA THR A 118 -9.69 10.40 -7.33
C THR A 118 -8.41 10.26 -6.50
N ALA A 119 -8.51 9.78 -5.26
CA ALA A 119 -7.33 9.56 -4.40
C ALA A 119 -7.36 8.31 -3.50
N ILE A 120 -8.55 7.75 -3.23
CA ILE A 120 -8.72 6.55 -2.38
C ILE A 120 -9.55 5.45 -3.05
N THR A 121 -10.46 5.81 -3.95
CA THR A 121 -11.34 4.89 -4.68
C THR A 121 -11.00 4.90 -6.17
N LEU A 122 -11.41 3.86 -6.88
CA LEU A 122 -11.67 3.98 -8.31
C LEU A 122 -12.84 4.94 -8.57
N SER A 123 -12.94 5.44 -9.79
CA SER A 123 -14.18 6.07 -10.26
C SER A 123 -15.27 4.99 -10.47
N ALA A 124 -16.53 5.39 -10.37
CA ALA A 124 -17.66 4.50 -10.63
C ALA A 124 -17.61 3.93 -12.06
N ASP A 125 -17.20 4.74 -13.05
CA ASP A 125 -17.02 4.29 -14.43
C ASP A 125 -15.95 3.20 -14.55
N ASN A 126 -14.77 3.38 -13.93
CA ASN A 126 -13.72 2.35 -13.94
C ASN A 126 -14.20 1.05 -13.31
N TYR A 127 -14.83 1.13 -12.14
CA TYR A 127 -15.38 -0.03 -11.45
C TYR A 127 -16.43 -0.75 -12.32
N ASN A 128 -17.37 0.00 -12.88
CA ASN A 128 -18.44 -0.58 -13.72
C ASN A 128 -17.89 -1.25 -14.98
N ARG A 129 -16.89 -0.65 -15.64
CA ARG A 129 -16.22 -1.24 -16.81
C ARG A 129 -15.51 -2.55 -16.47
N LEU A 130 -14.82 -2.60 -15.33
CA LEU A 130 -14.20 -3.84 -14.83
C LEU A 130 -15.26 -4.92 -14.58
N LYS A 131 -16.35 -4.61 -13.86
CA LYS A 131 -17.40 -5.61 -13.56
C LYS A 131 -18.12 -6.11 -14.82
N THR A 132 -18.37 -5.23 -15.78
CA THR A 132 -19.16 -5.55 -16.98
C THR A 132 -18.32 -6.19 -18.07
N THR A 133 -17.17 -5.61 -18.40
CA THR A 133 -16.33 -6.02 -19.53
C THR A 133 -15.08 -6.81 -19.12
N GLY A 134 -14.72 -6.77 -17.84
CA GLY A 134 -13.46 -7.32 -17.34
C GLY A 134 -12.25 -6.40 -17.58
N LYS A 135 -12.45 -5.21 -18.16
CA LYS A 135 -11.36 -4.31 -18.58
C LYS A 135 -11.63 -2.87 -18.21
N ALA A 136 -10.58 -2.10 -17.95
CA ALA A 136 -10.62 -0.64 -17.81
C ALA A 136 -9.24 -0.02 -18.10
N GLU A 137 -9.15 1.30 -18.13
CA GLU A 137 -7.89 2.03 -18.12
C GLU A 137 -7.83 2.91 -16.88
N LEU A 138 -6.69 2.95 -16.21
CA LEU A 138 -6.46 3.80 -15.05
C LEU A 138 -5.14 4.54 -15.18
N SER A 139 -5.21 5.86 -15.18
CA SER A 139 -4.03 6.72 -15.14
C SER A 139 -3.65 6.97 -13.68
N ILE A 140 -2.47 6.55 -13.24
CA ILE A 140 -2.02 6.75 -11.84
C ILE A 140 -0.86 7.74 -11.76
N VAL A 141 -0.92 8.61 -10.75
CA VAL A 141 0.14 9.57 -10.41
C VAL A 141 0.69 9.21 -9.03
N THR A 142 1.94 8.72 -8.97
CA THR A 142 2.61 8.34 -7.71
C THR A 142 3.77 9.26 -7.31
N SER A 143 4.16 10.19 -8.17
CA SER A 143 5.19 11.18 -7.86
C SER A 143 4.84 12.55 -8.43
N LEU A 144 5.42 13.58 -7.85
CA LEU A 144 5.38 14.94 -8.38
C LEU A 144 6.75 15.30 -8.93
N ASN A 145 6.74 16.12 -9.98
CA ASN A 145 7.96 16.74 -10.47
C ASN A 145 8.41 17.85 -9.50
N TYR A 146 9.73 18.05 -9.36
CA TYR A 146 10.32 19.17 -8.62
C TYR A 146 9.84 20.55 -9.11
N SER A 147 9.44 20.67 -10.37
CA SER A 147 8.88 21.90 -10.94
C SER A 147 7.36 22.04 -10.77
N ALA A 148 6.71 21.12 -10.04
CA ALA A 148 5.28 21.21 -9.79
C ALA A 148 4.97 22.46 -8.95
N THR A 149 4.02 23.26 -9.41
CA THR A 149 3.42 24.37 -8.66
C THR A 149 1.90 24.21 -8.68
N PRO A 150 1.16 24.78 -7.72
CA PRO A 150 -0.30 24.74 -7.74
C PRO A 150 -0.90 25.20 -9.07
N GLU A 151 -0.34 26.26 -9.66
CA GLU A 151 -0.80 26.84 -10.92
C GLU A 151 -0.61 25.85 -12.08
N ASN A 152 0.58 25.24 -12.17
CA ASN A 152 0.91 24.30 -13.24
C ASN A 152 0.13 22.97 -13.15
N VAL A 153 -0.26 22.56 -11.95
CA VAL A 153 -1.10 21.36 -11.75
C VAL A 153 -2.52 21.59 -12.31
N LEU A 154 -3.06 22.80 -12.12
CA LEU A 154 -4.44 23.12 -12.46
C LEU A 154 -4.61 23.56 -13.91
N ASP A 155 -3.58 24.13 -14.53
CA ASP A 155 -3.63 24.60 -15.90
C ASP A 155 -3.69 23.41 -16.90
N PRO A 156 -4.82 23.24 -17.63
CA PRO A 156 -4.97 22.16 -18.61
C PRO A 156 -3.99 22.27 -19.79
N ASP A 157 -3.47 23.48 -20.06
CA ASP A 157 -2.55 23.78 -21.15
C ASP A 157 -1.08 23.82 -20.67
N SER A 158 -0.83 23.62 -19.37
CA SER A 158 0.52 23.68 -18.82
C SER A 158 1.42 22.63 -19.49
N PRO A 159 2.59 23.01 -20.03
CA PRO A 159 3.54 22.04 -20.56
C PRO A 159 4.05 21.10 -19.47
N TYR A 160 3.97 21.51 -18.20
CA TYR A 160 4.34 20.72 -17.03
C TYR A 160 3.28 19.70 -16.64
N ARG A 161 2.04 19.83 -17.16
CA ARG A 161 0.98 18.84 -17.00
C ARG A 161 1.38 17.47 -17.55
N TRP A 162 2.21 17.44 -18.60
CA TRP A 162 2.71 16.21 -19.22
C TRP A 162 3.81 15.52 -18.40
N TRP A 163 4.39 16.19 -17.39
CA TRP A 163 5.32 15.58 -16.44
C TRP A 163 4.65 15.04 -15.18
N PHE A 164 3.32 15.17 -15.05
CA PHE A 164 2.53 14.24 -14.25
C PHE A 164 2.38 12.87 -14.92
N ALA A 165 2.94 12.70 -16.14
CA ALA A 165 2.94 11.52 -17.02
C ALA A 165 2.32 10.30 -16.34
N PRO A 166 0.98 10.26 -16.24
CA PRO A 166 0.38 9.23 -15.45
C PRO A 166 0.65 7.92 -16.17
N SER A 167 1.11 6.92 -15.43
CA SER A 167 1.21 5.59 -15.98
C SER A 167 -0.22 5.13 -16.27
N VAL A 168 -0.57 5.03 -17.55
CA VAL A 168 -1.89 4.56 -17.99
C VAL A 168 -1.84 3.04 -18.00
N TYR A 169 -2.36 2.44 -16.94
CA TYR A 169 -2.45 0.99 -16.84
C TYR A 169 -3.68 0.49 -17.57
N ALA A 170 -3.46 -0.42 -18.52
CA ALA A 170 -4.52 -1.29 -19.03
C ALA A 170 -4.85 -2.31 -17.94
N LEU A 171 -6.07 -2.24 -17.40
CA LEU A 171 -6.55 -3.07 -16.31
C LEU A 171 -7.34 -4.26 -16.82
N ASP A 172 -7.05 -5.43 -16.26
CA ASP A 172 -7.71 -6.70 -16.53
C ASP A 172 -8.16 -7.34 -15.21
N LEU A 173 -9.48 -7.51 -15.07
CA LEU A 173 -10.08 -8.24 -13.97
C LEU A 173 -9.78 -9.73 -14.12
N LEU A 174 -9.13 -10.33 -13.11
CA LEU A 174 -8.70 -11.73 -13.19
C LEU A 174 -9.86 -12.72 -13.06
N ASP A 175 -10.76 -12.45 -12.11
CA ASP A 175 -11.98 -13.21 -11.90
C ASP A 175 -13.11 -12.24 -11.53
N LYS A 176 -14.33 -12.56 -11.95
CA LYS A 176 -15.53 -11.84 -11.57
C LYS A 176 -15.96 -12.15 -10.14
N VAL A 177 -15.52 -13.29 -9.60
CA VAL A 177 -15.73 -13.68 -8.21
C VAL A 177 -14.72 -12.92 -7.33
N PRO A 178 -15.18 -12.11 -6.36
CA PRO A 178 -14.29 -11.44 -5.43
C PRO A 178 -13.50 -12.43 -4.58
N VAL A 179 -12.25 -12.10 -4.28
CA VAL A 179 -11.40 -12.84 -3.37
C VAL A 179 -11.46 -12.24 -1.96
N PRO A 180 -11.33 -13.04 -0.89
CA PRO A 180 -11.26 -12.51 0.47
C PRO A 180 -9.98 -11.70 0.66
N PHE A 181 -10.11 -10.51 1.24
CA PHE A 181 -9.00 -9.60 1.55
C PHE A 181 -9.03 -9.21 3.04
N PRO A 182 -8.04 -9.61 3.84
CA PRO A 182 -8.07 -9.39 5.29
C PRO A 182 -7.78 -7.93 5.67
N VAL A 183 -8.62 -7.34 6.51
CA VAL A 183 -8.48 -5.99 7.05
C VAL A 183 -8.96 -5.94 8.49
N LEU A 184 -8.36 -5.11 9.34
CA LEU A 184 -8.93 -4.75 10.63
C LEU A 184 -10.09 -3.76 10.44
N LEU A 185 -11.32 -4.26 10.42
CA LEU A 185 -12.54 -3.48 10.32
C LEU A 185 -13.11 -3.19 11.71
N ASN A 186 -13.11 -1.91 12.13
CA ASN A 186 -13.56 -1.50 13.47
C ASN A 186 -12.89 -2.30 14.60
N GLY A 187 -11.59 -2.60 14.44
CA GLY A 187 -10.79 -3.37 15.40
C GLY A 187 -10.98 -4.88 15.35
N LYS A 188 -11.75 -5.41 14.40
CA LYS A 188 -11.94 -6.86 14.19
C LYS A 188 -11.34 -7.27 12.85
N LEU A 189 -10.61 -8.38 12.82
CA LEU A 189 -10.15 -8.96 11.57
C LEU A 189 -11.36 -9.46 10.75
N VAL A 190 -11.52 -8.95 9.54
CA VAL A 190 -12.62 -9.28 8.62
C VAL A 190 -12.05 -9.49 7.22
N GLU A 191 -12.60 -10.45 6.49
CA GLU A 191 -12.32 -10.65 5.07
C GLU A 191 -13.31 -9.86 4.22
N LEU A 192 -12.82 -8.81 3.55
CA LEU A 192 -13.59 -8.01 2.62
C LEU A 192 -13.55 -8.64 1.22
N PRO A 193 -14.64 -8.62 0.44
CA PRO A 193 -14.59 -9.09 -0.93
C PRO A 193 -13.85 -8.08 -1.80
N ALA A 194 -12.79 -8.52 -2.47
CA ALA A 194 -11.96 -7.68 -3.33
C ALA A 194 -11.91 -8.23 -4.76
N LEU A 195 -12.03 -7.33 -5.73
CA LEU A 195 -11.70 -7.58 -7.12
C LEU A 195 -10.18 -7.61 -7.28
N GLN A 196 -9.64 -8.72 -7.76
CA GLN A 196 -8.22 -8.83 -8.11
C GLN A 196 -8.03 -8.44 -9.58
N ILE A 197 -7.22 -7.40 -9.80
CA ILE A 197 -7.05 -6.76 -11.10
C ILE A 197 -5.55 -6.74 -11.42
N LYS A 198 -5.18 -7.17 -12.63
CA LYS A 198 -3.84 -6.92 -13.17
C LYS A 198 -3.83 -5.63 -13.96
N GLY A 199 -2.74 -4.89 -13.88
CA GLY A 199 -2.48 -3.73 -14.71
C GLY A 199 -1.24 -3.94 -15.57
N LEU A 200 -1.20 -3.33 -16.75
CA LEU A 200 -0.03 -3.29 -17.62
C LEU A 200 0.23 -1.87 -18.10
N PHE A 201 1.46 -1.39 -17.95
CA PHE A 201 1.95 -0.12 -18.49
C PHE A 201 3.27 -0.37 -19.25
N GLY A 202 3.20 -0.47 -20.58
CA GLY A 202 4.34 -0.96 -21.36
C GLY A 202 4.71 -2.40 -20.96
N SER A 203 5.92 -2.62 -20.46
CA SER A 203 6.34 -3.91 -19.87
C SER A 203 6.25 -3.96 -18.35
N GLU A 204 5.82 -2.86 -17.72
CA GLU A 204 5.61 -2.77 -16.27
C GLU A 204 4.28 -3.41 -15.92
N GLN A 205 4.28 -4.27 -14.91
CA GLN A 205 3.08 -4.87 -14.35
C GLN A 205 2.62 -4.11 -13.12
N ALA A 206 1.31 -4.11 -12.92
CA ALA A 206 0.65 -3.68 -11.70
C ALA A 206 -0.33 -4.75 -11.21
N GLU A 207 -0.65 -4.71 -9.92
CA GLU A 207 -1.71 -5.50 -9.31
C GLU A 207 -2.52 -4.60 -8.38
N PHE A 208 -3.84 -4.72 -8.43
CA PHE A 208 -4.76 -3.98 -7.59
C PHE A 208 -5.75 -4.95 -6.91
N PHE A 209 -6.08 -4.64 -5.67
CA PHE A 209 -7.23 -5.20 -4.97
C PHE A 209 -8.18 -4.05 -4.68
N VAL A 210 -9.40 -4.15 -5.20
CA VAL A 210 -10.42 -3.10 -5.05
C VAL A 210 -11.63 -3.70 -4.38
N LEU A 211 -12.16 -3.04 -3.34
CA LEU A 211 -13.36 -3.48 -2.65
C LEU A 211 -14.52 -3.66 -3.66
N ASP A 212 -15.18 -4.83 -3.62
CA ASP A 212 -16.37 -5.10 -4.45
C ASP A 212 -17.62 -4.42 -3.87
N ASP A 213 -17.58 -3.08 -3.81
CA ASP A 213 -18.67 -2.22 -3.39
C ASP A 213 -18.86 -1.09 -4.42
N PRO A 214 -19.96 -1.08 -5.21
CA PRO A 214 -20.20 -0.07 -6.23
C PRO A 214 -20.37 1.35 -5.66
N GLN A 215 -20.73 1.48 -4.38
CA GLN A 215 -20.90 2.79 -3.74
C GLN A 215 -19.56 3.35 -3.23
N ASN A 216 -18.58 2.50 -2.99
CA ASN A 216 -17.28 2.87 -2.47
C ASN A 216 -16.20 1.87 -2.94
N PRO A 217 -15.79 1.90 -4.22
CA PRO A 217 -14.81 0.97 -4.77
C PRO A 217 -13.39 1.35 -4.31
N LEU A 218 -13.14 1.15 -3.02
CA LEU A 218 -11.91 1.50 -2.32
C LEU A 218 -10.75 0.66 -2.84
N ILE A 219 -9.63 1.30 -3.19
CA ILE A 219 -8.40 0.57 -3.51
C ILE A 219 -7.81 0.07 -2.19
N LEU A 220 -7.92 -1.23 -1.95
CA LEU A 220 -7.44 -1.91 -0.73
C LEU A 220 -5.94 -2.19 -0.81
N LYS A 221 -5.44 -2.48 -1.99
CA LYS A 221 -4.01 -2.67 -2.22
C LYS A 221 -3.67 -2.30 -3.64
N PHE A 222 -2.48 -1.76 -3.85
CA PHE A 222 -1.85 -1.81 -5.15
C PHE A 222 -0.35 -2.08 -5.04
N ARG A 223 0.16 -2.64 -6.12
CA ARG A 223 1.57 -2.87 -6.38
C ARG A 223 1.88 -2.40 -7.79
N LEU A 224 2.88 -1.54 -7.96
CA LEU A 224 3.31 -1.01 -9.26
C LEU A 224 4.78 -1.39 -9.54
N GLY A 225 5.25 -1.22 -10.78
CA GLY A 225 6.69 -1.25 -11.04
C GLY A 225 7.35 -2.62 -11.14
N PHE A 226 6.59 -3.72 -11.15
CA PHE A 226 7.20 -5.07 -11.15
C PHE A 226 7.19 -5.72 -12.54
N GLY A 227 8.00 -6.77 -12.70
CA GLY A 227 8.08 -7.55 -13.95
C GLY A 227 8.88 -6.89 -15.09
N THR A 228 9.33 -5.64 -14.93
CA THR A 228 10.16 -4.96 -15.94
C THR A 228 11.51 -5.65 -16.15
N ASP A 229 12.07 -6.20 -15.08
CA ASP A 229 13.43 -6.75 -15.10
C ASP A 229 13.48 -8.07 -15.86
N GLU A 230 12.43 -8.88 -15.80
CA GLU A 230 12.32 -10.09 -16.61
C GLU A 230 12.21 -9.73 -18.09
N ALA A 231 11.42 -8.71 -18.43
CA ALA A 231 11.29 -8.22 -19.80
C ALA A 231 12.59 -7.61 -20.33
N LEU A 232 13.31 -6.82 -19.52
CA LEU A 232 14.62 -6.27 -19.87
C LEU A 232 15.68 -7.38 -19.99
N LYS A 233 15.75 -8.31 -19.03
CA LYS A 233 16.66 -9.47 -19.10
C LYS A 233 16.39 -10.30 -20.34
N ALA A 234 15.12 -10.58 -20.68
CA ALA A 234 14.76 -11.30 -21.89
C ALA A 234 15.18 -10.53 -23.16
N LYS A 235 15.01 -9.20 -23.17
CA LYS A 235 15.39 -8.35 -24.31
C LYS A 235 16.90 -8.32 -24.56
N PHE A 236 17.71 -8.38 -23.51
CA PHE A 236 19.17 -8.28 -23.57
C PHE A 236 19.88 -9.61 -23.31
N ALA A 237 19.17 -10.74 -23.34
CA ALA A 237 19.71 -12.06 -23.01
C ALA A 237 20.90 -12.47 -23.89
N ASP A 238 20.92 -12.02 -25.15
CA ASP A 238 22.00 -12.30 -26.10
C ASP A 238 23.12 -11.23 -26.10
N ASP A 239 22.99 -10.16 -25.31
CA ASP A 239 24.00 -9.12 -25.14
C ASP A 239 24.73 -9.32 -23.79
N PRO A 240 25.95 -9.88 -23.79
CA PRO A 240 26.66 -10.19 -22.55
C PRO A 240 27.11 -8.93 -21.78
N VAL A 241 27.26 -7.79 -22.45
CA VAL A 241 27.62 -6.52 -21.80
C VAL A 241 26.41 -5.95 -21.08
N MET A 242 25.26 -5.89 -21.75
CA MET A 242 24.01 -5.40 -21.16
C MET A 242 23.49 -6.33 -20.06
N SER A 243 23.60 -7.65 -20.25
CA SER A 243 23.23 -8.62 -19.22
C SER A 243 24.06 -8.44 -17.93
N LYS A 244 25.39 -8.29 -18.07
CA LYS A 244 26.27 -8.04 -16.92
C LYS A 244 25.97 -6.69 -16.25
N MET A 245 25.69 -5.65 -17.03
CA MET A 245 25.30 -4.34 -16.50
C MET A 245 23.97 -4.42 -15.71
N LEU A 246 22.97 -5.14 -16.22
CA LEU A 246 21.70 -5.35 -15.53
C LEU A 246 21.88 -6.18 -14.24
N GLU A 247 22.76 -7.17 -14.23
CA GLU A 247 23.13 -7.92 -13.02
C GLU A 247 23.82 -7.04 -11.98
N GLU A 248 24.76 -6.18 -12.39
CA GLU A 248 25.44 -5.25 -11.49
C GLU A 248 24.48 -4.18 -10.93
N ILE A 249 23.55 -3.67 -11.74
CA ILE A 249 22.47 -2.77 -11.29
C ILE A 249 21.54 -3.49 -10.31
N ALA A 250 21.15 -4.74 -10.59
CA ALA A 250 20.28 -5.53 -9.73
C ALA A 250 20.97 -5.96 -8.41
N ALA A 251 22.31 -6.05 -8.39
CA ALA A 251 23.10 -6.35 -7.19
C ALA A 251 23.34 -5.13 -6.30
N THR A 252 23.31 -3.92 -6.87
CA THR A 252 23.53 -2.64 -6.16
C THR A 252 22.22 -1.93 -5.83
N SER A 253 21.15 -2.24 -6.55
CA SER A 253 19.79 -1.83 -6.22
C SER A 253 19.15 -2.87 -5.30
N PRO A 254 18.36 -2.49 -4.29
CA PRO A 254 17.46 -3.44 -3.64
C PRO A 254 16.67 -4.16 -4.75
N ALA A 255 16.57 -5.50 -4.66
CA ALA A 255 16.00 -6.42 -5.65
C ALA A 255 14.81 -5.80 -6.42
N PRO A 256 14.63 -6.08 -7.73
CA PRO A 256 13.84 -5.33 -8.70
C PRO A 256 12.64 -4.63 -8.04
N SER A 257 12.87 -3.43 -7.53
CA SER A 257 12.09 -2.94 -6.40
C SER A 257 10.71 -2.59 -6.87
N GLU A 258 9.73 -3.40 -6.48
CA GLU A 258 8.34 -3.02 -6.35
C GLU A 258 8.28 -1.55 -5.96
N ARG A 259 7.97 -0.65 -6.90
CA ARG A 259 8.30 0.79 -6.74
C ARG A 259 7.51 1.39 -5.60
N ASP A 260 6.22 1.08 -5.61
CA ASP A 260 5.24 1.54 -4.67
C ASP A 260 4.32 0.37 -4.32
N ARG A 261 4.27 0.05 -3.02
CA ARG A 261 3.22 -0.79 -2.44
C ARG A 261 2.36 0.05 -1.55
N LEU A 262 1.06 -0.09 -1.72
CA LEU A 262 0.10 0.38 -0.73
C LEU A 262 -0.78 -0.78 -0.34
N GLN A 263 -1.02 -0.93 0.96
CA GLN A 263 -2.01 -1.87 1.49
C GLN A 263 -2.78 -1.24 2.63
N VAL A 264 -4.11 -1.26 2.53
CA VAL A 264 -5.03 -0.95 3.62
C VAL A 264 -4.91 -2.03 4.68
N THR A 265 -4.51 -1.65 5.90
CA THR A 265 -4.37 -2.56 7.04
C THR A 265 -5.55 -2.44 7.99
N GLN A 266 -6.12 -1.24 8.11
CA GLN A 266 -7.23 -0.95 9.01
C GLN A 266 -8.23 0.03 8.40
N ILE A 267 -9.50 -0.26 8.63
CA ILE A 267 -10.62 0.63 8.32
C ILE A 267 -11.45 0.78 9.60
N THR A 268 -11.69 2.01 10.01
CA THR A 268 -12.61 2.33 11.10
C THR A 268 -13.58 3.38 10.63
N PHE A 269 -14.84 3.28 11.01
CA PHE A 269 -15.81 4.34 10.74
C PHE A 269 -16.78 4.48 11.90
N ASP A 270 -17.04 5.73 12.25
CA ASP A 270 -18.20 6.14 13.03
C ASP A 270 -18.83 7.30 12.26
N CYS A 271 -19.95 7.02 11.60
CA CYS A 271 -20.56 7.97 10.67
C CYS A 271 -21.27 9.07 11.45
N HIS A 272 -20.49 10.02 11.96
CA HIS A 272 -21.00 11.24 12.57
C HIS A 272 -21.44 12.26 11.52
N ARG A 273 -22.16 13.29 11.95
CA ARG A 273 -22.35 14.47 11.12
C ARG A 273 -21.03 15.26 11.09
N SER A 274 -20.68 15.85 9.94
CA SER A 274 -19.39 16.53 9.74
C SER A 274 -19.09 17.64 10.75
N ASP A 275 -20.13 18.24 11.35
CA ASP A 275 -20.09 19.28 12.38
C ASP A 275 -19.71 18.76 13.78
N GLU A 276 -19.72 17.45 14.01
CA GLU A 276 -19.39 16.82 15.30
C GLU A 276 -17.95 16.28 15.35
N LEU A 277 -17.25 16.23 14.22
CA LEU A 277 -15.86 15.79 14.20
C LEU A 277 -14.97 16.91 14.75
N PRO A 278 -14.06 16.62 15.71
CA PRO A 278 -13.06 17.61 16.10
C PRO A 278 -12.23 17.94 14.85
N ILE A 279 -12.41 19.18 14.36
CA ILE A 279 -11.56 19.71 13.30
C ILE A 279 -10.15 19.69 13.87
N VAL A 280 -9.26 18.90 13.26
CA VAL A 280 -7.85 18.90 13.62
C VAL A 280 -7.28 20.23 13.14
N THR A 281 -7.42 21.28 13.94
CA THR A 281 -6.76 22.57 13.75
C THR A 281 -5.32 22.47 14.25
N HIS A 282 -4.56 21.54 13.67
CA HIS A 282 -3.11 21.54 13.76
C HIS A 282 -2.55 22.04 12.43
N THR A 283 -2.79 23.32 12.14
CA THR A 283 -1.72 24.11 11.55
C THR A 283 -0.62 24.16 12.60
N GLY A 284 0.23 23.12 12.61
CA GLY A 284 1.54 23.25 13.21
C GLY A 284 2.09 24.59 12.75
N LYS A 285 2.32 25.48 13.71
CA LYS A 285 2.97 26.76 13.49
C LYS A 285 4.12 26.48 12.50
N PRO A 286 4.25 27.20 11.38
CA PRO A 286 5.45 27.10 10.56
C PRO A 286 6.64 27.16 11.51
N LEU A 287 7.59 26.24 11.37
CA LEU A 287 8.87 26.39 12.03
C LEU A 287 9.34 27.82 11.72
N ASP A 288 9.40 28.65 12.76
CA ASP A 288 9.91 30.00 12.66
C ASP A 288 11.43 29.85 12.50
N ILE A 289 11.85 29.58 11.27
CA ILE A 289 13.26 29.69 10.87
C ILE A 289 13.48 31.18 10.61
N SER A 290 13.45 31.97 11.69
CA SER A 290 14.13 33.25 11.78
C SER A 290 15.61 32.99 12.09
N GLY A 291 16.25 32.21 11.23
CA GLY A 291 17.69 32.23 11.07
C GLY A 291 17.99 33.25 9.99
N GLU A 292 18.47 34.41 10.40
CA GLU A 292 19.08 35.42 9.54
C GLU A 292 20.09 34.72 8.63
N PHE A 293 19.77 34.64 7.34
CA PHE A 293 20.72 34.17 6.33
C PHE A 293 21.81 35.23 6.23
N ASP A 294 22.95 34.95 6.85
CA ASP A 294 24.20 35.67 6.62
C ASP A 294 24.55 35.51 5.14
N THR A 295 24.39 36.58 4.36
CA THR A 295 24.71 36.61 2.92
C THR A 295 26.19 36.84 2.65
N ASP A 296 27.06 36.61 3.63
CA ASP A 296 28.51 36.68 3.45
C ASP A 296 29.03 35.36 2.84
N ALA A 297 28.64 35.15 1.58
CA ALA A 297 29.28 34.18 0.71
C ALA A 297 30.71 34.67 0.40
N GLU A 298 31.67 34.17 1.16
CA GLU A 298 33.08 34.16 0.80
C GLU A 298 33.28 33.52 -0.59
N PRO A 299 34.09 34.12 -1.49
CA PRO A 299 34.33 33.57 -2.81
C PRO A 299 35.13 32.26 -2.74
N PHE A 300 34.72 31.29 -3.56
CA PHE A 300 35.34 29.97 -3.71
C PHE A 300 36.86 30.04 -3.89
N PRO A 301 37.65 29.27 -3.10
CA PRO A 301 39.07 29.15 -3.33
C PRO A 301 39.33 28.24 -4.53
N THR A 302 39.83 28.83 -5.61
CA THR A 302 40.51 28.10 -6.68
C THR A 302 41.89 27.72 -6.17
N ASP A 303 42.09 26.48 -5.72
CA ASP A 303 43.42 25.88 -5.76
C ASP A 303 43.39 24.36 -5.82
N SER A 304 43.93 23.86 -6.93
CA SER A 304 44.25 22.47 -7.20
C SER A 304 45.52 22.06 -6.43
N GLY A 305 45.33 21.33 -5.33
CA GLY A 305 46.41 20.77 -4.51
C GLY A 305 46.53 19.25 -4.66
N ALA A 306 47.71 18.80 -5.07
CA ALA A 306 48.06 17.41 -5.35
C ALA A 306 48.05 16.47 -4.13
N ALA A 307 47.63 15.23 -4.36
CA ALA A 307 47.69 14.13 -3.41
C ALA A 307 49.09 13.52 -3.29
N ARG A 308 49.54 13.27 -2.05
CA ARG A 308 50.61 12.33 -1.71
C ARG A 308 50.27 11.56 -0.42
N GLY A 309 49.93 10.28 -0.58
CA GLY A 309 50.61 9.13 0.01
C GLY A 309 50.58 8.85 1.54
N SER A 310 50.08 7.64 1.85
CA SER A 310 50.80 6.55 2.56
C SER A 310 50.45 6.23 4.03
N GLY A 311 50.23 4.93 4.26
CA GLY A 311 50.28 4.21 5.55
C GLY A 311 48.95 3.55 5.90
N GLY A 312 48.75 2.22 5.95
CA GLY A 312 49.67 1.11 6.18
C GLY A 312 49.36 0.50 7.57
N GLY A 313 48.63 -0.62 7.62
CA GLY A 313 48.32 -1.30 8.88
C GLY A 313 47.64 -2.64 8.69
N ALA A 314 48.43 -3.72 8.71
CA ALA A 314 48.01 -5.11 8.64
C ALA A 314 47.55 -5.64 10.00
N GLY A 315 46.55 -6.53 10.01
CA GLY A 315 46.11 -7.27 11.19
C GLY A 315 45.60 -8.66 10.81
N THR A 316 46.43 -9.67 11.04
CA THR A 316 46.19 -11.10 10.83
C THR A 316 45.39 -11.70 11.99
N GLY A 317 44.37 -12.49 11.70
CA GLY A 317 43.62 -13.26 12.70
C GLY A 317 43.14 -14.62 12.15
N THR A 318 43.86 -15.68 12.51
CA THR A 318 43.57 -17.09 12.25
C THR A 318 42.55 -17.66 13.25
N GLY A 319 41.57 -18.42 12.76
CA GLY A 319 40.68 -19.25 13.60
C GLY A 319 40.12 -20.46 12.84
N LYS A 320 40.51 -21.67 13.25
CA LYS A 320 40.08 -22.98 12.74
C LYS A 320 38.92 -23.55 13.59
N GLY A 321 38.00 -24.27 12.95
CA GLY A 321 37.11 -25.29 13.54
C GLY A 321 36.17 -25.85 12.45
N SER A 322 36.41 -27.04 11.90
CA SER A 322 35.79 -28.34 12.25
C SER A 322 34.26 -28.23 12.43
N GLY A 323 33.36 -28.88 11.68
CA GLY A 323 33.43 -30.09 10.87
C GLY A 323 32.33 -31.04 11.35
N VAL A 324 31.16 -31.03 10.71
CA VAL A 324 30.11 -32.08 10.86
C VAL A 324 29.38 -32.27 9.54
N THR A 325 29.35 -33.52 9.10
CA THR A 325 28.60 -34.06 7.97
C THR A 325 27.16 -34.37 8.36
N GLY A 326 26.19 -33.95 7.54
CA GLY A 326 24.78 -34.33 7.67
C GLY A 326 24.08 -34.31 6.32
N THR A 327 24.03 -35.46 5.67
CA THR A 327 23.24 -35.73 4.46
C THR A 327 21.75 -35.81 4.81
N GLY A 328 20.94 -34.95 4.20
CA GLY A 328 19.48 -35.01 4.23
C GLY A 328 18.91 -34.46 2.92
N SER A 329 18.05 -35.24 2.28
CA SER A 329 17.55 -35.03 0.93
C SER A 329 16.05 -34.68 0.96
N ARG A 330 15.63 -33.89 -0.03
CA ARG A 330 14.27 -33.66 -0.57
C ARG A 330 13.33 -32.68 0.14
N GLY A 331 12.83 -31.73 -0.68
CA GLY A 331 11.49 -31.15 -0.52
C GLY A 331 11.38 -29.69 -0.95
N GLY A 332 11.50 -29.40 -2.24
CA GLY A 332 11.24 -28.06 -2.76
C GLY A 332 9.74 -27.74 -2.71
N GLY A 333 9.36 -26.79 -1.86
CA GLY A 333 8.05 -26.16 -1.83
C GLY A 333 8.17 -24.85 -1.09
N ALA A 334 8.28 -23.74 -1.82
CA ALA A 334 8.29 -22.41 -1.23
C ALA A 334 6.88 -22.06 -0.73
N GLY A 335 6.60 -22.38 0.54
CA GLY A 335 5.46 -21.83 1.28
C GLY A 335 5.96 -20.65 2.12
N SER A 336 5.30 -19.48 2.01
CA SER A 336 5.46 -18.42 3.02
C SER A 336 4.54 -18.75 4.18
N LEU A 337 5.07 -18.79 5.40
CA LEU A 337 4.28 -18.91 6.62
C LEU A 337 3.87 -17.50 7.08
N SER A 338 2.56 -17.23 7.09
CA SER A 338 1.97 -16.00 7.63
C SER A 338 1.38 -16.28 9.02
N ILE A 339 1.80 -15.52 10.03
CA ILE A 339 1.27 -15.63 11.39
C ILE A 339 0.53 -14.34 11.73
N SER A 340 -0.80 -14.41 11.86
CA SER A 340 -1.65 -13.33 12.38
C SER A 340 -2.39 -13.76 13.66
N GLN A 341 -2.78 -12.80 14.49
CA GLN A 341 -3.49 -13.08 15.75
C GLN A 341 -4.99 -13.31 15.50
N GLY A 342 -5.39 -14.57 15.39
CA GLY A 342 -6.79 -14.99 15.62
C GLY A 342 -7.14 -14.75 17.09
N GLY A 343 -8.18 -13.94 17.34
CA GLY A 343 -8.58 -13.52 18.67
C GLY A 343 -9.09 -14.67 19.53
N ASP A 344 -8.20 -15.27 20.32
CA ASP A 344 -8.58 -15.99 21.53
C ASP A 344 -7.52 -15.74 22.62
N ASN A 345 -7.96 -15.08 23.68
CA ASN A 345 -7.12 -14.69 24.81
C ASN A 345 -7.02 -15.87 25.79
N SER A 346 -6.47 -17.01 25.37
CA SER A 346 -6.15 -18.11 26.28
C SER A 346 -5.30 -19.20 25.61
N VAL A 347 -4.11 -19.48 26.17
CA VAL A 347 -3.34 -20.74 26.02
C VAL A 347 -2.64 -21.03 24.67
N GLY A 348 -2.90 -20.30 23.57
CA GLY A 348 -2.32 -20.61 22.25
C GLY A 348 -0.88 -20.15 21.93
N GLY A 349 -0.21 -19.39 22.81
CA GLY A 349 1.07 -18.75 22.50
C GLY A 349 2.28 -19.69 22.32
N GLY A 350 2.21 -20.92 22.83
CA GLY A 350 3.30 -21.90 22.74
C GLY A 350 3.53 -22.45 21.34
N ASN A 351 2.45 -22.65 20.57
CA ASN A 351 2.55 -23.26 19.24
C ASN A 351 3.14 -22.30 18.21
N LYS A 352 2.84 -21.00 18.31
CA LYS A 352 3.36 -19.98 17.39
C LYS A 352 4.88 -19.81 17.45
N ALA A 353 5.46 -19.88 18.65
CA ALA A 353 6.91 -19.80 18.81
C ALA A 353 7.61 -21.01 18.16
N ALA A 354 7.07 -22.22 18.36
CA ALA A 354 7.60 -23.43 17.75
C ALA A 354 7.48 -23.44 16.21
N GLU A 355 6.38 -22.90 15.67
CA GLU A 355 6.21 -22.73 14.22
C GLU A 355 7.20 -21.72 13.63
N LEU A 356 7.40 -20.57 14.31
CA LEU A 356 8.38 -19.57 13.89
C LEU A 356 9.81 -20.14 13.94
N GLU A 357 10.15 -20.85 15.02
CA GLU A 357 11.46 -21.49 15.18
C GLU A 357 11.72 -22.50 14.07
N LYS A 358 10.73 -23.36 13.77
CA LYS A 358 10.84 -24.37 12.72
C LYS A 358 11.07 -23.73 11.34
N ALA A 359 10.28 -22.71 10.99
CA ALA A 359 10.43 -22.01 9.71
C ALA A 359 11.82 -21.36 9.59
N LEU A 360 12.32 -20.74 10.67
CA LEU A 360 13.67 -20.16 10.70
C LEU A 360 14.78 -21.23 10.58
N GLN A 361 14.63 -22.39 11.22
CA GLN A 361 15.57 -23.52 11.09
C GLN A 361 15.58 -24.12 9.67
N GLU A 362 14.43 -24.10 8.98
CA GLU A 362 14.29 -24.55 7.60
C GLU A 362 14.76 -23.50 6.58
N GLY A 363 15.20 -22.32 7.05
CA GLY A 363 15.68 -21.22 6.20
C GLY A 363 14.56 -20.48 5.46
N GLU A 364 13.32 -20.64 5.91
CA GLU A 364 12.17 -19.97 5.33
C GLU A 364 12.10 -18.50 5.76
N LYS A 365 11.57 -17.65 4.87
CA LYS A 365 11.21 -16.27 5.23
C LYS A 365 9.87 -16.29 5.94
N VAL A 366 9.79 -15.62 7.08
CA VAL A 366 8.55 -15.51 7.86
C VAL A 366 8.05 -14.08 7.82
N ASP A 367 6.81 -13.89 7.37
CA ASP A 367 6.15 -12.60 7.39
C ASP A 367 5.50 -12.38 8.76
N ILE A 368 5.96 -11.36 9.48
CA ILE A 368 5.50 -11.03 10.84
C ILE A 368 4.53 -9.86 10.75
N TYR A 369 3.26 -10.12 11.09
CA TYR A 369 2.22 -9.10 11.19
C TYR A 369 1.97 -8.69 12.65
N ASP A 370 1.13 -7.68 12.86
CA ASP A 370 0.71 -7.23 14.20
C ASP A 370 1.86 -6.66 15.07
N ILE A 371 2.85 -6.03 14.43
CA ILE A 371 3.84 -5.17 15.11
C ILE A 371 3.43 -3.72 14.88
N PHE A 372 3.03 -3.04 15.95
CA PHE A 372 2.51 -1.68 15.91
C PHE A 372 3.44 -0.73 16.67
N PHE A 373 3.88 0.33 16.01
CA PHE A 373 4.62 1.41 16.65
C PHE A 373 3.66 2.50 17.12
N SER A 374 4.01 3.18 18.22
CA SER A 374 3.29 4.43 18.52
C SER A 374 3.78 5.49 17.55
N PHE A 375 2.89 6.38 17.12
CA PHE A 375 3.25 7.47 16.23
C PHE A 375 4.44 8.26 16.83
N ASN A 376 5.50 8.42 16.04
CA ASN A 376 6.75 9.07 16.45
C ASN A 376 7.39 8.51 17.74
N SER A 377 7.44 7.19 17.89
CA SER A 377 7.96 6.55 19.10
C SER A 377 8.62 5.19 18.79
N ALA A 378 9.83 4.99 19.29
CA ALA A 378 10.51 3.69 19.27
C ALA A 378 9.79 2.61 20.12
N PRO A 379 9.11 2.95 21.23
CA PRO A 379 8.22 2.03 21.93
C PRO A 379 7.11 1.44 21.05
N LEU A 380 7.15 0.11 20.92
CA LEU A 380 6.05 -0.70 20.41
C LEU A 380 4.80 -0.50 21.27
N ARG A 381 3.64 -0.41 20.62
CA ARG A 381 2.35 -0.32 21.30
C ARG A 381 1.99 -1.67 21.94
N PRO A 382 1.21 -1.68 23.05
CA PRO A 382 0.80 -2.92 23.73
C PRO A 382 0.11 -3.94 22.84
N GLU A 383 -0.55 -3.50 21.77
CA GLU A 383 -1.16 -4.38 20.76
C GLU A 383 -0.14 -5.32 20.11
N SER A 384 1.14 -4.96 20.11
CA SER A 384 2.24 -5.77 19.58
C SER A 384 2.69 -6.89 20.54
N ASP A 385 2.25 -6.88 21.81
CA ASP A 385 2.79 -7.79 22.84
C ASP A 385 2.51 -9.27 22.51
N GLY A 386 1.41 -9.55 21.81
CA GLY A 386 1.04 -10.88 21.34
C GLY A 386 2.04 -11.47 20.36
N THR A 387 2.53 -10.66 19.42
CA THR A 387 3.54 -11.05 18.42
C THR A 387 4.97 -10.91 18.95
N ARG A 388 5.23 -9.89 19.77
CA ARG A 388 6.56 -9.61 20.34
C ARG A 388 7.02 -10.72 21.29
N SER A 389 6.13 -11.24 22.14
CA SER A 389 6.52 -12.19 23.19
C SER A 389 7.12 -13.50 22.64
N PRO A 390 6.55 -14.15 21.61
CA PRO A 390 7.17 -15.28 20.93
C PRO A 390 8.54 -14.97 20.32
N ILE A 391 8.67 -13.83 19.63
CA ILE A 391 9.93 -13.43 18.95
C ILE A 391 11.06 -13.25 19.98
N VAL A 392 10.77 -12.53 21.08
CA VAL A 392 11.75 -12.30 22.15
C VAL A 392 12.19 -13.61 22.79
N LYS A 393 11.32 -14.61 22.91
CA LYS A 393 11.69 -15.94 23.43
C LYS A 393 12.58 -16.75 22.48
N LEU A 394 12.59 -16.45 21.19
CA LEU A 394 13.42 -17.14 20.20
C LEU A 394 14.80 -16.51 20.04
N LEU A 395 14.93 -15.23 20.38
CA LEU A 395 16.17 -14.49 20.29
C LEU A 395 17.04 -14.56 21.56
N ASN A 396 16.48 -15.04 22.67
CA ASN A 396 17.18 -15.30 23.93
C ASN A 396 17.32 -16.80 24.14
#